data_AF-A0A7V5L4T7-F1
#
_entry.id   AF-A0A7V5L4T7-F1
#
_cell.length_a   1.000
_cell.length_b   1.000
_cell.length_c   1.000
_cell.angle_alpha   90.00
_cell.angle_beta   90.00
_cell.angle_gamma   90.00
#
_symmetry.space_group_name_H-M   'P 1'
#
loop_
_entity.id
_entity.type
_entity.pdbx_description
1 polymer ?
#
loop_
_entity_poly.entity_id
_entity_poly.type
_entity_poly.pdbx_seq_one_letter_code
_entity_poly.pdbx_strand_id
1 'polypeptide(L)' 'MKEKSKEIFELAKKLIHSNNLWQRRLAIVLLIELKKSGFNLEKIKKTLKNAENDKEYYVKKAIAWAKNELNKF' A
#
# COMPACT_ATOMS: atom_id res chain seq x y z
N MET A 1 13.98 -9.79 -10.10
CA MET A 1 12.93 -8.75 -9.93
C MET A 1 11.66 -9.29 -9.26
N LYS A 2 11.02 -10.36 -9.77
CA LYS A 2 9.74 -10.86 -9.24
C LYS A 2 9.75 -11.28 -7.76
N GLU A 3 10.85 -11.82 -7.26
CA GLU A 3 10.98 -12.31 -5.87
C GLU A 3 11.03 -11.16 -4.85
N LYS A 4 11.89 -10.16 -5.10
CA LYS A 4 11.93 -8.92 -4.28
C LYS A 4 10.58 -8.21 -4.21
N SER A 5 9.83 -8.14 -5.30
CA SER A 5 8.48 -7.55 -5.28
C SER A 5 7.49 -8.33 -4.42
N LYS A 6 7.62 -9.67 -4.35
CA LYS A 6 6.80 -10.49 -3.44
C LYS A 6 7.16 -10.23 -1.98
N GLU A 7 8.44 -10.15 -1.64
CA GLU A 7 8.90 -9.84 -0.27
C GLU A 7 8.40 -8.46 0.19
N ILE A 8 8.53 -7.45 -0.68
CA ILE A 8 8.02 -6.09 -0.40
C ILE A 8 6.50 -6.13 -0.21
N PHE A 9 5.78 -6.91 -1.01
CA PHE A 9 4.33 -7.04 -0.86
C PHE A 9 3.93 -7.72 0.45
N GLU A 10 4.61 -8.78 0.86
CA GLU A 10 4.36 -9.42 2.16
C GLU A 10 4.72 -8.50 3.34
N LEU A 11 5.79 -7.72 3.21
CA LEU A 11 6.12 -6.68 4.18
C LEU A 11 5.01 -5.63 4.27
N ALA A 12 4.50 -5.13 3.14
CA ALA A 12 3.40 -4.16 3.12
C ALA A 12 2.14 -4.74 3.78
N LYS A 13 1.79 -6.01 3.51
CA LYS A 13 0.67 -6.70 4.17
C LYS A 13 0.83 -6.80 5.68
N LYS A 14 2.05 -6.99 6.18
CA LYS A 14 2.32 -7.00 7.62
C LYS A 14 2.16 -5.59 8.21
N LEU A 15 2.80 -4.61 7.60
CA LEU A 15 2.87 -3.24 8.13
C LEU A 15 1.53 -2.50 8.11
N ILE A 16 0.63 -2.82 7.17
CA ILE A 16 -0.67 -2.15 7.06
C ILE A 16 -1.58 -2.36 8.28
N HIS A 17 -1.34 -3.41 9.08
CA HIS A 17 -2.07 -3.70 10.31
C HIS A 17 -1.33 -3.25 11.59
N SER A 18 -0.22 -2.52 11.46
CA SER A 18 0.56 -2.08 12.62
C SER A 18 -0.16 -1.01 13.43
N ASN A 19 0.05 -1.00 14.76
CA ASN A 19 -0.37 0.10 15.63
C ASN A 19 0.35 1.42 15.30
N ASN A 20 1.56 1.36 14.73
CA ASN A 20 2.34 2.55 14.40
C ASN A 20 1.86 3.17 13.07
N LEU A 21 1.44 4.44 13.11
CA LEU A 21 0.90 5.14 11.95
C LEU A 21 1.89 5.26 10.78
N TRP A 22 3.19 5.42 11.06
CA TRP A 22 4.22 5.54 10.04
C TRP A 22 4.47 4.22 9.32
N GLN A 23 4.33 3.09 10.03
CA GLN A 23 4.40 1.76 9.42
C GLN A 23 3.22 1.51 8.49
N ARG A 24 2.00 1.88 8.90
CA ARG A 24 0.82 1.79 8.02
C ARG A 24 0.94 2.72 6.80
N ARG A 25 1.41 3.95 7.00
CA ARG A 25 1.70 4.89 5.91
C ARG A 25 2.74 4.33 4.95
N LEU A 26 3.84 3.76 5.47
CA LEU A 26 4.89 3.14 4.67
C LEU A 26 4.33 1.97 3.85
N ALA A 27 3.48 1.12 4.44
CA ALA A 27 2.82 0.03 3.73
C ALA A 27 2.11 0.51 2.47
N ILE A 28 1.35 1.61 2.57
CA ILE A 28 0.63 2.19 1.43
C ILE A 28 1.61 2.71 0.35
N VAL A 29 2.71 3.35 0.74
CA VAL A 29 3.73 3.81 -0.22
C VAL A 29 4.38 2.64 -0.95
N LEU A 30 4.69 1.55 -0.24
CA LEU A 30 5.23 0.33 -0.86
C LEU A 30 4.26 -0.24 -1.91
N LEU A 31 2.94 -0.19 -1.66
CA LEU A 31 1.93 -0.61 -2.63
C LEU A 31 1.95 0.25 -3.91
N ILE A 32 2.21 1.55 -3.81
CA ILE A 32 2.35 2.46 -4.97
C ILE A 32 3.58 2.07 -5.80
N GLU A 33 4.73 1.85 -5.14
CA GLU A 33 5.97 1.45 -5.84
C GLU A 33 5.86 0.07 -6.48
N LEU A 34 5.16 -0.87 -5.83
CA LEU A 34 4.87 -2.19 -6.40
C LEU A 34 4.02 -2.09 -7.66
N LYS A 35 3.03 -1.18 -7.69
CA LYS A 35 2.24 -0.92 -8.90
C LYS A 35 3.11 -0.39 -10.03
N LYS A 36 4.01 0.56 -9.77
CA LYS A 36 4.96 1.06 -10.78
C LYS A 36 5.89 -0.04 -11.32
N SER A 37 6.21 -1.02 -10.47
CA SER A 37 7.03 -2.19 -10.84
C SER A 37 6.28 -3.27 -11.62
N GLY A 38 5.01 -3.06 -11.99
CA GLY A 38 4.19 -4.03 -12.71
C GLY A 38 3.68 -5.20 -11.85
N PHE A 39 3.63 -5.03 -10.53
CA PHE A 39 3.06 -6.06 -9.64
C PHE A 39 1.54 -6.18 -9.82
N ASN A 40 0.96 -7.30 -9.34
CA ASN A 40 -0.46 -7.58 -9.50
C ASN A 40 -1.34 -6.51 -8.85
N LEU A 41 -2.06 -5.75 -9.68
CA LEU A 41 -2.89 -4.61 -9.29
C LEU A 41 -4.07 -5.01 -8.40
N GLU A 42 -4.71 -6.15 -8.65
CA GLU A 42 -5.84 -6.62 -7.84
C GLU A 42 -5.42 -6.94 -6.41
N LYS A 43 -4.26 -7.59 -6.25
CA LYS A 43 -3.68 -7.86 -4.93
C LYS A 43 -3.37 -6.56 -4.19
N ILE A 44 -2.81 -5.57 -4.88
CA ILE A 44 -2.53 -4.24 -4.31
C ILE A 44 -3.83 -3.57 -3.85
N LYS A 45 -4.86 -3.50 -4.71
CA LYS A 45 -6.16 -2.90 -4.39
C LYS A 45 -6.83 -3.61 -3.22
N LYS A 46 -6.77 -4.95 -3.18
CA LYS A 46 -7.32 -5.75 -2.07
C LYS A 46 -6.62 -5.44 -0.75
N THR A 47 -5.29 -5.33 -0.74
CA THR A 47 -4.54 -4.98 0.47
C THR A 47 -4.83 -3.55 0.92
N LEU A 48 -4.90 -2.58 -0.01
CA LEU A 48 -5.18 -1.18 0.33
C LEU A 48 -6.53 -0.98 1.04
N LYS A 49 -7.54 -1.80 0.73
CA LYS A 49 -8.86 -1.76 1.41
C LYS A 49 -8.75 -1.94 2.93
N ASN A 50 -7.74 -2.66 3.42
CA ASN A 50 -7.55 -2.85 4.87
C ASN A 50 -7.24 -1.53 5.60
N ALA A 51 -6.75 -0.51 4.89
CA ALA A 51 -6.46 0.81 5.47
C ALA A 51 -7.57 1.84 5.19
N GLU A 52 -8.64 1.53 4.45
CA GLU A 52 -9.57 2.52 3.91
C GLU A 52 -10.26 3.39 4.98
N ASN A 53 -10.46 2.85 6.18
CA ASN A 53 -11.08 3.52 7.32
C ASN A 53 -10.06 3.99 8.39
N ASP A 54 -8.78 4.10 8.04
CA ASP A 54 -7.76 4.60 8.97
C ASP A 54 -8.13 6.00 9.48
N LYS A 55 -7.94 6.25 10.78
CA LYS A 55 -8.32 7.52 11.42
C LYS A 55 -7.24 8.58 11.30
N GLU A 56 -5.98 8.17 11.11
CA GLU A 56 -4.81 9.05 11.15
C GLU A 56 -4.70 9.93 9.89
N TYR A 57 -4.49 11.23 10.09
CA TYR A 57 -4.43 12.21 9.00
C TYR A 57 -3.40 11.86 7.92
N TYR A 58 -2.17 11.53 8.33
CA TYR A 58 -1.10 11.22 7.38
C TYR A 58 -1.30 9.89 6.64
N VAL A 59 -2.00 8.93 7.26
CA VAL A 59 -2.35 7.68 6.60
C VAL A 59 -3.46 7.93 5.57
N LYS A 60 -4.49 8.72 5.92
CA LYS A 60 -5.53 9.16 4.97
C LYS A 60 -4.96 9.85 3.74
N LYS A 61 -3.95 10.72 3.91
CA LYS A 61 -3.25 11.35 2.78
C LYS A 61 -2.55 10.34 1.88
N ALA A 62 -1.89 9.34 2.46
CA ALA A 62 -1.27 8.26 1.68
C ALA A 62 -2.32 7.40 0.95
N ILE A 63 -3.47 7.12 1.56
CA ILE A 63 -4.58 6.39 0.92
C ILE A 63 -5.11 7.17 -0.28
N ALA A 64 -5.35 8.49 -0.12
CA ALA A 64 -5.79 9.34 -1.22
C ALA A 64 -4.77 9.37 -2.37
N TRP A 65 -3.48 9.46 -2.04
CA TRP A 65 -2.40 9.37 -3.02
C TRP A 65 -2.43 8.02 -3.75
N ALA A 66 -2.51 6.90 -3.01
CA ALA A 66 -2.58 5.57 -3.60
C ALA A 66 -3.82 5.40 -4.50
N LYS A 67 -5.00 5.88 -4.09
CA LYS A 67 -6.21 5.85 -4.93
C LYS A 67 -5.99 6.60 -6.25
N ASN A 68 -5.35 7.77 -6.22
CA ASN A 68 -5.03 8.52 -7.43
C ASN A 68 -4.04 7.77 -8.34
N GLU A 69 -2.98 7.19 -7.75
CA GLU A 69 -1.97 6.42 -8.49
C GLU A 69 -2.51 5.11 -9.08
N LEU A 70 -3.38 4.40 -8.37
CA LEU A 70 -3.93 3.11 -8.80
C LEU A 70 -5.08 3.25 -9.82
N ASN A 71 -5.68 4.45 -9.92
CA ASN A 71 -6.64 4.81 -10.97
C ASN A 71 -5.95 5.40 -12.21
N LYS A 72 -4.73 5.91 -12.08
CA LYS A 72 -3.88 6.27 -13.21
C LYS A 72 -3.25 5.01 -13.83
N PHE A 73 -4.01 4.33 -14.68
CA PHE A 73 -3.59 3.52 -15.83
C PHE A 73 -4.82 3.02 -16.57
#